data_AF-A0A4T0BCY4-F1
#
_entry.id   AF-A0A4T0BCY4-F1
#
_cell.length_a   1.000
_cell.length_b   1.000
_cell.length_c   1.000
_cell.angle_alpha   90.00
_cell.angle_beta   90.00
_cell.angle_gamma   90.00
#
_symmetry.space_group_name_H-M   'P 1'
#
loop_
_entity.id
_entity.type
_entity.pdbx_description
1 polymer ?
#
loop_
_entity_poly.entity_id
_entity_poly.type
_entity_poly.pdbx_seq_one_letter_code
_entity_poly.pdbx_strand_id
1 'polypeptide(L)'
;MTLDPNSSTPSHPPWRRDPNGVSHLGRDGVLRSLNADRTVVLDVRRLSPEEIKDFAGPADQATRDALEGVDGRDVVDEEVLWAVPEDQKGWAARGEGDGKEGEGKVEGR
;
A
#
# COMPACT_ATOMS: atom_id res chain seq x y z
N MET A 1 7.05 32.61 -29.90
CA MET A 1 7.25 31.48 -28.98
C MET A 1 6.38 30.33 -29.46
N THR A 2 6.98 29.25 -29.96
CA THR A 2 6.28 28.04 -30.42
C THR A 2 5.86 27.21 -29.21
N LEU A 3 4.55 27.00 -29.05
CA LEU A 3 3.99 26.05 -28.08
C LEU A 3 4.32 24.63 -28.57
N ASP A 4 5.07 23.89 -27.77
CA ASP A 4 5.41 22.49 -28.05
C ASP A 4 4.14 21.63 -27.93
N PRO A 5 3.75 20.85 -28.96
CA PRO A 5 2.54 20.03 -28.92
C PRO A 5 2.67 18.78 -28.04
N ASN A 6 3.81 18.57 -27.38
CA ASN A 6 4.03 17.42 -26.48
C ASN A 6 3.99 17.79 -25.00
N SER A 7 3.17 18.77 -24.60
CA SER A 7 2.73 18.87 -23.20
C SER A 7 1.64 17.83 -22.92
N SER A 8 1.96 16.55 -23.09
CA SER A 8 1.33 15.51 -22.28
C SER A 8 1.94 15.59 -20.89
N THR A 9 1.71 16.71 -20.19
CA THR A 9 1.79 16.69 -18.73
C THR A 9 0.73 15.67 -18.31
N PRO A 10 1.08 14.50 -17.75
CA PRO A 10 0.06 13.70 -17.11
C PRO A 10 -0.57 14.63 -16.06
N SER A 11 -1.87 14.91 -16.19
CA SER A 11 -2.61 15.76 -15.24
C SER A 11 -2.64 15.19 -13.82
N HIS A 12 -1.98 14.05 -13.61
CA HIS A 12 -1.64 13.47 -12.33
C HIS A 12 -0.11 13.43 -12.21
N PRO A 13 0.47 13.89 -11.09
CA PRO A 13 1.88 13.69 -10.82
C PRO A 13 2.21 12.19 -11.01
N PRO A 14 3.36 11.86 -11.61
CA PRO A 14 3.77 10.47 -11.75
C PRO A 14 3.81 9.84 -10.36
N TRP A 15 3.20 8.65 -10.24
CA TRP A 15 3.13 7.89 -9.00
C TRP A 15 4.52 7.84 -8.33
N ARG A 16 4.67 8.53 -7.19
CA ARG A 16 5.95 8.63 -6.49
C ARG A 16 6.22 7.32 -5.78
N ARG A 17 7.17 6.56 -6.30
CA ARG A 17 7.66 5.33 -5.70
C ARG A 17 9.16 5.41 -5.51
N ASP A 18 9.61 5.13 -4.30
CA ASP A 18 11.03 4.91 -4.04
C ASP A 18 11.43 3.53 -4.61
N PRO A 19 12.58 3.41 -5.29
CA PRO A 19 13.05 2.13 -5.83
C PRO A 19 13.35 1.10 -4.73
N ASN A 20 13.69 1.57 -3.52
CA ASN A 20 13.86 0.74 -2.32
C ASN A 20 12.61 0.72 -1.43
N GLY A 21 11.54 1.40 -1.84
CA GLY A 21 10.28 1.49 -1.11
C GLY A 21 9.35 0.30 -1.34
N VAL A 22 8.15 0.38 -0.78
CA VAL A 22 7.13 -0.68 -0.93
C VAL A 22 5.77 -0.07 -1.25
N SER A 23 4.99 -0.75 -2.08
CA SER A 23 3.56 -0.42 -2.27
C SER A 23 2.73 -1.30 -1.36
N HIS A 24 1.98 -0.67 -0.47
CA HIS A 24 1.12 -1.34 0.49
C HIS A 24 -0.33 -0.98 0.22
N LEU A 25 -1.13 -1.99 -0.14
CA LEU A 25 -2.57 -1.85 -0.25
C LEU A 25 -3.20 -2.06 1.13
N GLY A 26 -3.75 -1.00 1.70
CA GLY A 26 -4.46 -1.08 2.97
C GLY A 26 -5.80 -1.80 2.81
N ARG A 27 -6.32 -2.35 3.92
CA ARG A 27 -7.66 -2.97 3.99
C ARG A 27 -8.80 -1.97 3.76
N ASP A 28 -8.47 -0.70 3.80
CA ASP A 28 -9.32 0.42 3.44
C ASP A 28 -9.37 0.67 1.92
N GLY A 29 -8.68 -0.12 1.10
CA GLY A 29 -8.73 -0.03 -0.37
C GLY A 29 -7.82 1.05 -0.95
N VAL A 30 -7.00 1.66 -0.11
CA VAL A 30 -6.06 2.71 -0.48
C VAL A 30 -4.67 2.12 -0.64
N LEU A 31 -4.12 2.27 -1.84
CA LEU A 31 -2.75 1.93 -2.14
C LEU A 31 -1.83 3.07 -1.67
N ARG A 32 -0.87 2.76 -0.83
CA ARG A 32 0.12 3.71 -0.31
C ARG A 32 1.51 3.29 -0.76
N SER A 33 2.25 4.23 -1.32
CA SER A 33 3.67 4.08 -1.65
C SER A 33 4.49 4.58 -0.48
N LEU A 34 5.27 3.70 0.14
CA LEU A 34 6.11 3.99 1.28
C LEU A 34 7.56 4.12 0.84
N ASN A 35 8.34 4.95 1.55
CA ASN A 35 9.79 5.01 1.38
C ASN A 35 10.48 3.73 1.84
N ALA A 36 11.80 3.62 1.61
CA ALA A 36 12.60 2.45 1.98
C ALA A 36 12.52 2.09 3.46
N ASP A 37 12.50 3.11 4.32
CA ASP A 37 12.42 2.93 5.76
C ASP A 37 11.00 2.63 6.26
N ARG A 38 9.99 2.71 5.37
CA ARG A 38 8.56 2.59 5.67
C ARG A 38 8.09 3.53 6.78
N THR A 39 8.71 4.71 6.84
CA THR A 39 8.43 5.76 7.83
C THR A 39 7.61 6.90 7.25
N VAL A 40 7.53 7.01 5.92
CA VAL A 40 6.85 8.09 5.21
C VAL A 40 6.08 7.52 4.03
N VAL A 41 4.84 8.00 3.84
CA VAL A 41 4.04 7.77 2.65
C VAL A 41 4.43 8.81 1.59
N LEU A 42 4.91 8.35 0.44
CA LEU A 42 5.33 9.17 -0.71
C LEU A 42 4.16 9.54 -1.61
N ASP A 43 3.23 8.59 -1.78
CA ASP A 43 2.11 8.69 -2.70
C ASP A 43 0.94 7.82 -2.23
N VAL A 44 -0.27 8.23 -2.58
CA VAL A 44 -1.52 7.60 -2.14
C VAL A 44 -2.49 7.54 -3.30
N ARG A 45 -3.01 6.34 -3.59
CA ARG A 45 -4.03 6.11 -4.60
C ARG A 45 -5.23 5.40 -3.98
N ARG A 46 -6.36 6.08 -4.08
CA ARG A 46 -7.66 5.51 -3.73
C ARG A 46 -8.12 4.66 -4.89
N LEU A 47 -8.09 3.34 -4.72
CA LEU A 47 -8.48 2.40 -5.76
C LEU A 47 -9.97 2.12 -5.68
N SER A 48 -10.59 1.93 -6.84
CA SER A 48 -11.96 1.41 -6.92
C SER A 48 -11.97 -0.09 -6.55
N PRO A 49 -13.11 -0.66 -6.10
CA PRO A 49 -13.21 -2.09 -5.79
C PRO A 49 -12.76 -3.01 -6.93
N GLU A 50 -12.95 -2.59 -8.19
CA GLU A 50 -12.47 -3.31 -9.37
C GLU A 50 -10.93 -3.29 -9.49
N GLU A 51 -10.31 -2.12 -9.30
CA GLU A 51 -8.85 -1.98 -9.29
C GLU A 51 -8.22 -2.73 -8.10
N ILE A 52 -8.88 -2.72 -6.95
CA ILE A 52 -8.47 -3.48 -5.76
C ILE A 52 -8.47 -4.97 -6.07
N LYS A 53 -9.52 -5.49 -6.73
CA LYS A 53 -9.59 -6.90 -7.13
C LYS A 53 -8.52 -7.29 -8.13
N ASP A 54 -8.20 -6.42 -9.08
CA ASP A 54 -7.12 -6.64 -10.04
C ASP A 54 -5.75 -6.67 -9.33
N PHE A 55 -5.51 -5.67 -8.46
CA PHE A 55 -4.27 -5.54 -7.71
C PHE A 55 -4.08 -6.65 -6.66
N ALA A 56 -5.16 -7.06 -5.99
CA ALA A 56 -5.18 -8.17 -5.04
C ALA A 56 -5.36 -9.53 -5.72
N GLY A 57 -5.53 -9.57 -7.05
CA GLY A 57 -5.63 -10.80 -7.84
C GLY A 57 -4.52 -11.82 -7.54
N PRO A 58 -3.23 -11.40 -7.49
CA PRO A 58 -2.12 -12.28 -7.11
C PRO A 58 -1.97 -12.50 -5.60
N ALA A 59 -2.75 -11.83 -4.74
CA ALA A 59 -2.68 -12.01 -3.29
C ALA A 59 -3.46 -13.25 -2.82
N ASP A 60 -3.17 -13.71 -1.60
CA ASP A 60 -3.86 -14.83 -0.97
C ASP A 60 -5.37 -14.60 -0.86
N GLN A 61 -6.12 -15.72 -0.79
CA GLN A 61 -7.58 -15.69 -0.63
C GLN A 61 -8.02 -14.83 0.57
N ALA A 62 -7.30 -14.89 1.68
CA ALA A 62 -7.60 -14.09 2.87
C ALA A 62 -7.48 -12.57 2.60
N THR A 63 -6.49 -12.15 1.81
CA THR A 63 -6.33 -10.75 1.41
C THR A 63 -7.44 -10.32 0.46
N ARG A 64 -7.81 -11.19 -0.47
CA ARG A 64 -8.89 -10.93 -1.43
C ARG A 64 -10.25 -10.82 -0.77
N ASP A 65 -10.53 -11.69 0.21
CA ASP A 65 -11.75 -11.68 1.03
C ASP A 65 -11.81 -10.42 1.90
N ALA A 66 -10.69 -10.07 2.56
CA ALA A 66 -10.59 -8.84 3.35
C ALA A 66 -10.75 -7.54 2.53
N LEU A 67 -10.53 -7.62 1.22
CA LEU A 67 -10.66 -6.51 0.27
C LEU A 67 -11.96 -6.60 -0.56
N GLU A 68 -12.79 -7.63 -0.33
CA GLU A 68 -14.05 -7.78 -1.03
C GLU A 68 -15.04 -6.69 -0.58
N GLY A 69 -15.57 -5.94 -1.55
CA GLY A 69 -16.53 -4.87 -1.28
C GLY A 69 -15.92 -3.59 -0.69
N VAL A 70 -14.60 -3.54 -0.54
CA VAL A 70 -13.88 -2.35 -0.09
C VAL A 70 -13.76 -1.32 -1.23
N ASP A 71 -14.03 -0.04 -0.93
CA ASP A 71 -13.84 1.08 -1.86
C ASP A 71 -12.91 2.12 -1.24
N GLY A 72 -11.67 2.23 -1.77
CA GLY A 72 -10.69 3.18 -1.27
C GLY A 72 -11.05 4.64 -1.52
N ARG A 73 -12.04 4.92 -2.37
CA ARG A 73 -12.52 6.29 -2.64
C ARG A 73 -13.44 6.79 -1.54
N ASP A 74 -13.99 5.90 -0.72
CA ASP A 74 -14.77 6.24 0.48
C ASP A 74 -13.88 6.87 1.57
N VAL A 75 -12.58 6.54 1.56
CA VAL A 75 -11.58 7.19 2.43
C VAL A 75 -11.29 8.59 1.92
N VAL A 76 -11.88 9.58 2.60
CA VAL A 76 -11.70 11.01 2.30
C VAL A 76 -10.78 11.72 3.28
N ASP A 77 -10.53 11.12 4.45
CA ASP A 77 -9.67 11.69 5.49
C ASP A 77 -8.21 11.71 5.06
N GLU A 78 -7.67 12.90 4.83
CA GLU A 78 -6.26 13.08 4.42
C GLU A 78 -5.28 12.52 5.45
N GLU A 79 -5.57 12.68 6.74
CA GLU A 79 -4.72 12.12 7.80
C GLU A 79 -4.61 10.59 7.68
N VAL A 80 -5.72 9.91 7.39
CA VAL A 80 -5.77 8.46 7.19
C VAL A 80 -5.09 8.06 5.87
N LEU A 81 -5.25 8.85 4.81
CA LEU A 81 -4.62 8.61 3.52
C LEU A 81 -3.09 8.66 3.63
N TRP A 82 -2.54 9.67 4.31
CA TRP A 82 -1.11 9.89 4.47
C TRP A 82 -0.51 9.22 5.71
N ALA A 83 -1.33 8.60 6.55
CA ALA A 83 -0.85 7.81 7.67
C ALA A 83 -0.08 6.57 7.20
N VAL A 84 1.09 6.37 7.79
CA VAL A 84 1.83 5.10 7.65
C VAL A 84 1.05 4.03 8.40
N PRO A 85 0.69 2.90 7.76
CA PRO A 85 0.01 1.79 8.42
C PRO A 85 0.81 1.33 9.64
N GLU A 86 0.14 1.08 10.77
CA GLU A 86 0.82 0.66 12.00
C GLU A 86 1.58 -0.66 11.82
N ASP A 87 1.07 -1.57 10.99
CA ASP A 87 1.75 -2.83 10.62
C ASP A 87 3.08 -2.61 9.89
N GLN A 88 3.24 -1.45 9.22
CA GLN A 88 4.49 -1.06 8.56
C GLN A 88 5.42 -0.26 9.49
N LYS A 89 4.87 0.41 10.51
CA LYS A 89 5.64 1.12 11.52
C LYS A 89 6.49 0.12 12.31
N GLY A 90 7.80 0.26 12.23
CA GLY A 90 8.73 -0.61 12.94
C GLY A 90 9.47 -1.62 12.06
N TRP A 91 9.20 -1.68 10.74
CA TRP A 91 10.09 -2.39 9.80
C TRP A 91 11.55 -1.97 9.97
N ALA A 92 11.84 -0.67 10.05
CA ALA A 92 13.19 -0.16 10.27
C ALA A 92 13.81 -0.57 11.63
N ALA A 93 12.98 -0.91 12.62
CA ALA A 93 13.43 -1.41 13.92
C ALA A 93 13.57 -2.95 13.95
N ARG A 94 12.99 -3.64 12.96
CA ARG A 94 13.06 -5.08 12.74
C ARG A 94 14.14 -5.36 11.70
N GLY A 95 15.39 -5.05 12.01
CA GLY A 95 16.50 -5.63 11.25
C GLY A 95 16.35 -7.15 11.29
N GLU A 96 16.32 -7.78 10.10
CA GLU A 96 16.54 -9.21 9.89
C GLU A 96 15.58 -10.16 10.66
N GLY A 97 14.41 -10.41 10.08
CA GLY A 97 13.45 -11.39 10.58
C GLY A 97 12.59 -11.90 9.44
N ASP A 98 13.21 -12.74 8.62
CA ASP A 98 12.58 -13.57 7.59
C ASP A 98 11.32 -14.25 8.13
N GLY A 99 10.33 -14.37 7.26
CA GLY A 99 8.96 -14.69 7.64
C GLY A 99 8.74 -16.09 8.20
N LYS A 100 7.45 -16.31 8.45
CA LYS A 100 6.71 -17.56 8.61
C LYS A 100 6.34 -17.98 10.03
N GLU A 101 5.02 -17.88 10.21
CA GLU A 101 4.15 -18.97 10.63
C GLU A 101 4.09 -19.25 12.14
N GLY A 102 2.94 -18.88 12.71
CA GLY A 102 2.57 -19.30 14.04
C GLY A 102 2.43 -20.82 14.09
N GLU A 103 3.21 -21.45 14.95
CA GLU A 103 2.83 -22.68 15.62
C GLU A 103 3.03 -22.47 17.11
N GLY A 104 1.97 -21.97 17.75
CA GLY A 104 1.83 -22.12 19.18
C GLY A 104 1.65 -23.60 19.50
N LYS A 105 2.57 -24.18 20.26
CA LYS A 105 2.33 -24.65 21.64
C LYS A 105 3.45 -25.60 22.08
N VAL A 106 4.25 -25.10 23.02
CA VAL A 106 5.12 -25.90 23.89
C VAL A 106 4.31 -26.54 25.03
N GLU A 107 4.96 -27.51 25.67
CA GLU A 107 4.63 -28.23 26.92
C GLU A 107 3.74 -29.47 26.73
N GLY A 108 4.21 -30.70 26.94
CA GLY A 108 5.26 -31.15 27.85
C GLY A 108 4.61 -31.73 29.10
N ARG A 109 4.46 -33.06 29.12
CA ARG A 109 4.47 -33.93 30.31
C ARG A 109 4.54 -35.38 29.90
#